data_AF-A0A7S0HK59-F1
#
_entry.id   AF-A0A7S0HK59-F1
#
_cell.length_a   1.000
_cell.length_b   1.000
_cell.length_c   1.000
_cell.angle_alpha   90.00
_cell.angle_beta   90.00
_cell.angle_gamma   90.00
#
_symmetry.space_group_name_H-M   'P 1'
#
loop_
_entity.id
_entity.type
_entity.pdbx_description
1 polymer ?
#
loop_
_entity_poly.entity_id
_entity_poly.type
_entity_poly.pdbx_seq_one_letter_code
_entity_poly.pdbx_strand_id
1 'polypeptide(L)'
;TSTGCIFKASILDGKEKYWKEIFSLRDAGQPICGLQCEIFPPSAKSVSESTRRYFVMAATPTRYYEFIGGPTFDALFAQYTTAPAFIELPGDLDYSELHFFRKGNGRATSFVWLTGP
;
A
#
# COMPACT_ATOMS: atom_id res chain seq x y z
N THR A 1 -1.90 9.51 -3.63
CA THR A 1 -2.13 10.77 -4.37
C THR A 1 -0.82 11.53 -4.48
N SER A 2 -0.81 12.71 -5.12
CA SER A 2 0.36 13.61 -5.14
C SER A 2 0.76 14.14 -3.76
N THR A 3 -0.14 14.05 -2.79
CA THR A 3 0.03 14.52 -1.41
C THR A 3 0.37 13.41 -0.42
N GLY A 4 0.72 12.21 -0.89
CA GLY A 4 1.03 11.08 0.01
C GLY A 4 -0.19 10.44 0.70
N CYS A 5 -1.41 10.79 0.29
CA CYS A 5 -2.63 10.23 0.86
C CYS A 5 -3.07 8.93 0.16
N ILE A 6 -3.63 8.00 0.94
CA ILE A 6 -4.19 6.72 0.50
C ILE A 6 -5.70 6.73 0.78
N PHE A 7 -6.47 6.39 -0.24
CA PHE A 7 -7.92 6.39 -0.21
C PHE A 7 -8.48 5.00 -0.43
N LYS A 8 -9.67 4.76 0.14
CA LYS A 8 -10.51 3.61 -0.14
C LYS A 8 -11.73 4.08 -0.91
N ALA A 9 -11.99 3.41 -2.03
CA ALA A 9 -13.19 3.61 -2.83
C ALA A 9 -14.06 2.34 -2.80
N SER A 10 -15.37 2.53 -2.80
CA SER A 10 -16.32 1.46 -3.11
C SER A 10 -17.14 1.87 -4.31
N ILE A 11 -17.15 1.00 -5.31
CA ILE A 11 -17.91 1.18 -6.55
C ILE A 11 -18.98 0.11 -6.56
N LEU A 12 -20.23 0.50 -6.76
CA LEU A 12 -21.38 -0.38 -6.89
C LEU A 12 -22.11 -0.01 -8.19
N ASP A 13 -22.33 -0.97 -9.07
CA ASP A 13 -23.02 -0.78 -10.36
C ASP A 13 -22.42 0.36 -11.21
N GLY A 14 -21.09 0.45 -11.23
CA GLY A 14 -20.35 1.48 -11.97
C GLY A 14 -20.45 2.89 -11.36
N LYS A 15 -21.11 3.06 -10.21
CA LYS A 15 -21.20 4.33 -9.48
C LYS A 15 -20.34 4.30 -8.24
N GLU A 16 -19.68 5.42 -7.96
CA GLU A 16 -19.01 5.62 -6.69
C GLU A 16 -20.05 5.64 -5.57
N LYS A 17 -19.91 4.71 -4.63
CA LYS A 17 -20.71 4.66 -3.41
C LYS A 17 -20.07 5.48 -2.31
N TYR A 18 -18.75 5.38 -2.16
CA TYR A 18 -17.97 6.25 -1.29
C TYR A 18 -16.51 6.34 -1.71
N TRP A 19 -15.89 7.44 -1.30
CA TRP A 19 -14.47 7.72 -1.37
C TRP A 19 -14.02 8.29 -0.01
N LYS A 20 -13.05 7.64 0.64
CA LYS A 20 -12.61 8.02 1.99
C LYS A 20 -11.09 7.95 2.12
N GLU A 21 -10.47 9.01 2.65
CA GLU A 21 -9.07 8.94 3.07
C GLU A 21 -8.94 8.00 4.26
N ILE A 22 -8.03 7.03 4.16
CA ILE A 22 -7.82 6.04 5.21
C ILE A 22 -6.40 6.10 5.79
N PHE A 23 -5.48 6.77 5.11
CA PHE A 23 -4.12 6.98 5.59
C PHE A 23 -3.42 8.13 4.86
N SER A 24 -2.43 8.73 5.52
CA SER A 24 -1.59 9.78 4.95
C SER A 24 -0.15 9.62 5.43
N LEU A 25 0.79 9.61 4.49
CA LEU A 25 2.23 9.63 4.76
C LEU A 25 2.70 11.07 5.05
N ARG A 26 2.12 11.67 6.11
CA ARG A 26 2.21 13.10 6.44
C ARG A 26 3.63 13.66 6.40
N ASP A 27 4.62 12.88 6.80
CA ASP A 27 6.01 13.32 6.94
C ASP A 27 6.81 13.30 5.63
N ALA A 28 6.31 12.63 4.59
CA ALA A 28 7.05 12.52 3.34
C ALA A 28 6.86 13.75 2.45
N GLY A 29 5.70 14.43 2.50
CA GLY A 29 5.36 15.51 1.56
C GLY A 29 5.41 15.10 0.09
N GLN A 30 5.56 13.80 -0.18
CA GLN A 30 5.91 13.22 -1.47
C GLN A 30 4.72 12.45 -2.07
N PRO A 31 4.65 12.35 -3.40
CA PRO A 31 3.60 11.60 -4.06
C PRO A 31 3.70 10.10 -3.77
N ILE A 32 2.56 9.42 -3.74
CA ILE A 32 2.54 7.96 -3.85
C ILE A 32 2.85 7.60 -5.32
N CYS A 33 3.99 6.99 -5.57
CA CYS A 33 4.41 6.50 -6.89
C CYS A 33 4.25 4.98 -7.06
N GLY A 34 3.91 4.26 -5.99
CA GLY A 34 3.63 2.82 -6.05
C GLY A 34 2.68 2.37 -4.93
N LEU A 35 1.76 1.46 -5.24
CA LEU A 35 0.85 0.88 -4.25
C LEU A 35 0.49 -0.56 -4.65
N GLN A 36 0.72 -1.51 -3.75
CA GLN A 36 0.35 -2.91 -3.92
C GLN A 36 -0.36 -3.42 -2.66
N CYS A 37 -1.34 -4.28 -2.85
CA CYS A 37 -2.08 -4.93 -1.77
C CYS A 37 -2.22 -6.43 -2.05
N GLU A 38 -2.02 -7.25 -1.01
CA GLU A 38 -2.14 -8.70 -1.05
C GLU A 38 -2.84 -9.23 0.21
N ILE A 39 -3.48 -10.39 0.13
CA ILE A 39 -4.00 -11.09 1.31
C ILE A 39 -2.83 -11.73 2.07
N PHE A 40 -2.86 -11.61 3.41
CA PHE A 40 -1.83 -12.13 4.30
C PHE A 40 -2.45 -12.90 5.49
N PRO A 41 -1.82 -13.99 5.97
CA PRO A 41 -0.77 -14.74 5.29
C PRO A 41 -1.32 -15.48 4.05
N PRO A 42 -0.46 -15.79 3.07
CA PRO A 42 -0.77 -16.57 1.87
C PRO A 42 -1.59 -17.85 2.03
N SER A 43 -1.38 -18.54 3.15
CA SER A 43 -1.89 -19.89 3.43
C SER A 43 -3.31 -19.88 3.95
N ALA A 44 -3.89 -18.70 4.15
CA ALA A 44 -5.18 -18.52 4.79
C ALA A 44 -6.33 -18.87 3.83
N LYS A 45 -6.47 -20.17 3.54
CA LYS A 45 -7.57 -20.76 2.77
C LYS A 45 -8.77 -20.84 3.71
N SER A 46 -9.74 -19.93 3.54
CA SER A 46 -10.89 -19.73 4.44
C SER A 46 -10.58 -18.88 5.67
N VAL A 47 -10.42 -17.58 5.44
CA VAL A 47 -10.42 -16.58 6.51
C VAL A 47 -11.81 -15.94 6.53
N SER A 48 -12.47 -15.99 7.67
CA SER A 48 -13.67 -15.17 7.88
C SER A 48 -13.30 -13.70 7.61
N GLU A 49 -14.26 -12.88 7.17
CA GLU A 49 -13.99 -11.44 6.99
C GLU A 49 -13.37 -10.82 8.25
N SER A 50 -13.79 -11.29 9.43
CA SER A 50 -13.31 -10.83 10.73
C SER A 50 -11.85 -11.18 11.07
N THR A 51 -11.22 -12.14 10.39
CA THR A 51 -9.83 -12.56 10.66
C THR A 51 -8.88 -12.28 9.50
N ARG A 52 -9.39 -11.71 8.39
CA ARG A 52 -8.60 -11.42 7.19
C ARG A 52 -7.49 -10.44 7.52
N ARG A 53 -6.29 -10.65 7.00
CA ARG A 53 -5.23 -9.64 7.03
C ARG A 53 -4.76 -9.31 5.64
N TYR A 54 -4.16 -8.14 5.52
CA TYR A 54 -3.65 -7.59 4.29
C TYR A 54 -2.19 -7.21 4.50
N PHE A 55 -1.41 -7.39 3.45
CA PHE A 55 -0.13 -6.74 3.26
C PHE A 55 -0.35 -5.61 2.27
N VAL A 56 0.02 -4.38 2.66
CA VAL A 56 0.01 -3.22 1.77
C VAL A 56 1.44 -2.68 1.71
N MET A 57 1.94 -2.44 0.51
CA MET A 57 3.19 -1.71 0.29
C MET A 57 2.86 -0.42 -0.46
N ALA A 58 3.34 0.70 0.06
CA ALA A 58 3.23 2.00 -0.58
C ALA A 58 4.62 2.59 -0.79
N ALA A 59 4.89 3.16 -1.96
CA ALA A 59 6.14 3.83 -2.27
C ALA A 59 5.90 5.32 -2.55
N THR A 60 6.86 6.10 -2.07
CA THR A 60 7.17 7.48 -2.44
C THR A 60 8.49 7.46 -3.21
N PRO A 61 8.92 8.56 -3.86
CA PRO A 61 10.18 8.62 -4.58
C PRO A 61 11.37 8.06 -3.80
N THR A 62 11.49 8.41 -2.51
CA THR A 62 12.66 8.08 -1.68
C THR A 62 12.42 6.99 -0.63
N ARG A 63 11.15 6.65 -0.33
CA ARG A 63 10.80 5.66 0.71
C ARG A 63 9.73 4.69 0.26
N TYR A 64 9.83 3.43 0.66
CA TYR A 64 8.66 2.55 0.71
C TYR A 64 8.30 2.16 2.13
N TYR A 65 7.03 1.89 2.34
CA TYR A 65 6.39 1.58 3.60
C TYR A 65 5.68 0.24 3.48
N GLU A 66 5.76 -0.57 4.53
CA GLU A 66 5.11 -1.86 4.62
C GLU A 66 4.10 -1.87 5.75
N PHE A 67 2.88 -2.32 5.44
CA PHE A 67 1.78 -2.39 6.40
C PHE A 67 1.20 -3.79 6.42
N ILE A 68 1.03 -4.35 7.61
CA ILE A 68 0.37 -5.64 7.82
C ILE A 68 -0.70 -5.47 8.88
N GLY A 69 -1.95 -5.80 8.56
CA GLY A 69 -3.05 -5.64 9.51
C GLY A 69 -4.40 -6.07 8.95
N GLY A 70 -5.47 -5.77 9.67
CA GLY A 70 -6.85 -6.14 9.32
C GLY A 70 -7.76 -6.11 10.55
N PRO A 71 -9.04 -6.52 10.44
CA PRO A 71 -9.69 -7.11 9.27
C PRO A 71 -10.16 -6.13 8.19
N THR A 72 -10.05 -4.84 8.44
CA THR A 72 -10.37 -3.78 7.47
C THR A 72 -9.12 -2.95 7.20
N PHE A 73 -9.11 -2.20 6.10
CA PHE A 73 -8.03 -1.25 5.83
C PHE A 73 -7.96 -0.16 6.91
N ASP A 74 -9.10 0.31 7.42
CA ASP A 74 -9.15 1.27 8.53
C ASP A 74 -8.44 0.70 9.79
N ALA A 75 -8.69 -0.57 10.13
CA ALA A 75 -8.04 -1.24 11.27
C ALA A 75 -6.55 -1.51 11.03
N LEU A 76 -6.15 -1.77 9.77
CA LEU A 76 -4.75 -1.89 9.38
C LEU A 76 -4.02 -0.55 9.59
N PHE A 77 -4.51 0.53 9.00
CA PHE A 77 -3.82 1.82 9.01
C PHE A 77 -3.85 2.53 10.37
N ALA A 78 -4.84 2.25 11.23
CA ALA A 78 -4.88 2.77 12.59
C ALA A 78 -3.62 2.40 13.42
N GLN A 79 -2.97 1.28 13.10
CA GLN A 79 -1.76 0.80 13.79
C GLN A 79 -0.50 1.62 13.45
N TYR A 80 -0.55 2.45 12.40
CA TYR A 80 0.62 3.11 11.82
C TYR A 80 0.53 4.63 11.85
N THR A 81 -0.32 5.19 12.72
CA THR A 81 -0.60 6.63 12.80
C THR A 81 0.53 7.47 13.39
N THR A 82 1.39 6.88 14.24
CA THR A 82 2.47 7.60 14.92
C THR A 82 3.76 7.64 14.10
N ALA A 83 4.18 6.51 13.52
CA ALA A 83 5.34 6.42 12.63
C ALA A 83 5.31 5.07 11.89
N PRO A 84 4.95 5.03 10.60
CA PRO A 84 5.05 3.80 9.82
C PRO A 84 6.52 3.44 9.60
N ALA A 85 6.85 2.15 9.70
CA ALA A 85 8.18 1.68 9.32
C ALA A 85 8.41 1.88 7.82
N PHE A 86 9.60 2.32 7.45
CA PHE A 86 9.97 2.54 6.05
C PHE A 86 11.40 2.13 5.76
N ILE A 87 11.65 1.86 4.49
CA ILE A 87 12.99 1.73 3.92
C ILE A 87 13.21 2.91 3.00
N GLU A 88 14.33 3.59 3.20
CA GLU A 88 14.71 4.81 2.51
C GLU A 88 15.89 4.55 1.58
N LEU A 89 15.79 5.05 0.34
CA LEU A 89 16.92 5.12 -0.57
C LEU A 89 17.74 6.36 -0.26
N PRO A 90 19.08 6.26 -0.33
CA PRO A 90 19.92 7.43 -0.22
C PRO A 90 19.76 8.33 -1.47
N GLY A 91 19.78 9.64 -1.25
CA GLY A 91 19.77 10.63 -2.32
C GLY A 91 18.52 11.51 -2.32
N ASP A 92 18.50 12.47 -3.24
CA ASP A 92 17.37 13.35 -3.50
C ASP A 92 16.70 12.90 -4.80
N LEU A 93 15.74 11.98 -4.66
CA LEU A 93 15.04 11.37 -5.78
C LEU A 93 13.65 11.98 -5.90
N ASP A 94 13.36 12.55 -7.06
CA ASP A 94 12.03 13.06 -7.40
C ASP A 94 11.12 12.00 -8.04
N TYR A 95 11.71 10.87 -8.43
CA TYR A 95 11.04 9.83 -9.18
C TYR A 95 11.53 8.43 -8.80
N SER A 96 10.57 7.53 -8.62
CA SER A 96 10.80 6.09 -8.56
C SER A 96 9.53 5.33 -8.92
N GLU A 97 9.69 4.07 -9.33
CA GLU A 97 8.58 3.19 -9.67
C GLU A 97 8.68 1.86 -8.93
N LEU A 98 7.55 1.42 -8.38
CA LEU A 98 7.44 0.14 -7.71
C LEU A 98 6.72 -0.86 -8.62
N HIS A 99 7.39 -1.94 -8.99
CA HIS A 99 6.85 -2.99 -9.85
C HIS A 99 6.85 -4.34 -9.14
N PHE A 100 5.78 -5.10 -9.36
CA PHE A 100 5.63 -6.45 -8.78
C PHE A 100 5.56 -7.49 -9.89
N PHE A 101 6.33 -8.56 -9.73
CA PHE A 101 6.29 -9.70 -10.64
C PHE A 101 5.36 -10.79 -10.09
N ARG A 102 4.43 -11.23 -10.93
CA ARG A 102 3.51 -12.34 -10.67
C ARG A 102 3.39 -13.25 -11.89
N LYS A 103 3.24 -14.56 -11.67
CA LYS A 103 2.96 -15.52 -12.73
C LYS A 103 1.44 -15.68 -12.90
N GLY A 104 0.92 -15.25 -14.05
CA GLY A 104 -0.52 -15.28 -14.33
C GLY A 104 -1.33 -14.48 -13.31
N ASN A 105 -2.46 -15.05 -12.86
CA ASN A 105 -3.33 -14.43 -11.84
C ASN A 105 -2.90 -14.76 -10.40
N GLY A 106 -1.65 -15.22 -10.22
CA GLY A 106 -1.11 -15.52 -8.90
C GLY A 106 -0.72 -14.27 -8.12
N ARG A 107 -0.35 -14.48 -6.85
CA ARG A 107 0.25 -13.46 -5.99
C ARG A 107 1.63 -13.04 -6.52
N ALA A 108 2.03 -11.79 -6.27
CA ALA A 108 3.39 -11.34 -6.51
C ALA A 108 4.42 -12.14 -5.69
N THR A 109 5.49 -12.59 -6.33
CA THR A 109 6.58 -13.35 -5.68
C THR A 109 7.82 -12.50 -5.45
N SER A 110 7.93 -11.41 -6.20
CA SER A 110 9.09 -10.51 -6.19
C SER A 110 8.61 -9.11 -6.51
N PHE A 111 9.36 -8.12 -6.04
CA PHE A 111 9.16 -6.73 -6.43
C PHE A 111 10.51 -6.12 -6.78
N VAL A 112 10.47 -5.03 -7.54
CA VAL A 112 11.62 -4.19 -7.83
C VAL A 112 11.21 -2.74 -7.61
N TRP A 113 12.15 -1.97 -7.09
CA TRP A 113 12.02 -0.53 -6.96
C TRP A 113 13.05 0.12 -7.87
N LEU A 114 12.55 0.76 -8.92
CA LEU A 114 13.36 1.39 -9.95
C LEU A 114 13.47 2.88 -9.65
N THR A 115 14.68 3.42 -9.77
CA THR A 115 14.95 4.85 -9.67
C THR A 115 15.39 5.37 -11.03
N GLY A 116 15.11 6.65 -11.31
CA GLY A 116 15.67 7.33 -12.47
C GLY A 116 17.15 7.67 -12.27
N PRO A 117 17.88 7.98 -13.35
CA PRO A 117 19.18 8.63 -13.29
C PRO A 117 19.09 10.07 -12.75
#